data_AF-A0A2V5N155-F1
#
_entry.id   AF-A0A2V5N155-F1
#
_cell.length_a   1.000
_cell.length_b   1.000
_cell.length_c   1.000
_cell.angle_alpha   90.00
_cell.angle_beta   90.00
_cell.angle_gamma   90.00
#
_symmetry.space_group_name_H-M   'P 1'
#
loop_
_entity.id
_entity.type
_entity.pdbx_description
1 polymer ?
#
loop_
_entity_poly.entity_id
_entity_poly.type
_entity_poly.pdbx_seq_one_letter_code
_entity_poly.pdbx_strand_id
1 'polypeptide(L)'
;MPTPSRDISWQRFWFENRVLIICAIGSLSLSGCAGTPGPEETIRNLYGWYVRELKNNVNPLTERRTELKQFLSERMFTSIDNLRLSSNGFDGSALLDPQQFDQDWHSKIAIEQVKIHGGAATARVTLTGRLIGKQIFNVGLIKENGLWKVDDVKIVDDSG
;
A
#
# COMPACT_ATOMS: atom_id res chain seq x y z
N MET A 1 -16.77 9.51 56.59
CA MET A 1 -17.72 8.39 56.41
C MET A 1 -19.13 8.94 56.52
N PRO A 2 -20.16 8.45 55.81
CA PRO A 2 -20.31 7.99 54.43
C PRO A 2 -21.15 8.99 53.57
N THR A 3 -21.12 8.76 52.26
CA THR A 3 -22.08 9.01 51.14
C THR A 3 -23.52 9.48 51.41
N PRO A 4 -24.34 9.83 50.37
CA PRO A 4 -24.02 10.28 49.00
C PRO A 4 -24.99 11.35 48.40
N SER A 5 -24.66 11.78 47.17
CA SER A 5 -25.52 12.02 46.00
C SER A 5 -26.68 13.02 46.10
N ARG A 6 -26.59 14.13 45.34
CA ARG A 6 -27.18 14.34 43.98
C ARG A 6 -28.71 14.20 44.02
N ASP A 7 -29.51 15.15 43.58
CA ASP A 7 -29.44 15.91 42.33
C ASP A 7 -30.65 16.88 42.27
N ILE A 8 -30.79 17.61 41.17
CA ILE A 8 -32.02 18.24 40.64
C ILE A 8 -32.35 19.67 41.11
N SER A 9 -32.03 20.65 40.25
CA SER A 9 -32.97 21.73 39.96
C SER A 9 -33.32 21.73 38.46
N TRP A 10 -34.50 21.18 38.20
CA TRP A 10 -35.48 21.54 37.18
C TRP A 10 -35.17 22.78 36.34
N GLN A 11 -35.32 22.64 35.02
CA GLN A 11 -36.38 23.28 34.21
C GLN A 11 -36.02 23.11 32.72
N ARG A 12 -36.87 22.40 31.96
CA ARG A 12 -37.77 22.93 30.89
C ARG A 12 -36.97 23.58 29.76
N PHE A 13 -37.21 23.27 28.48
CA PHE A 13 -38.42 23.69 27.79
C PHE A 13 -38.50 23.01 26.41
N TRP A 14 -39.66 22.40 26.16
CA TRP A 14 -40.49 22.60 24.97
C TRP A 14 -39.85 22.47 23.58
N PHE A 15 -40.14 21.38 22.86
CA PHE A 15 -40.90 21.46 21.60
C PHE A 15 -41.40 20.07 21.20
N GLU A 16 -42.72 19.96 21.12
CA GLU A 16 -43.48 18.84 20.60
C GLU A 16 -43.41 18.86 19.07
N ASN A 17 -43.00 17.76 18.44
CA ASN A 17 -43.61 17.33 17.18
C ASN A 17 -43.40 15.82 16.97
N ARG A 18 -44.54 15.13 16.91
CA ARG A 18 -44.68 13.68 16.82
C ARG A 18 -44.59 13.27 15.36
N VAL A 19 -43.50 12.59 14.96
CA VAL A 19 -43.56 11.55 13.93
C VAL A 19 -42.60 10.43 14.33
N LEU A 20 -43.18 9.27 14.65
CA LEU A 20 -42.46 8.01 14.80
C LEU A 20 -42.00 7.55 13.41
N ILE A 21 -40.70 7.58 13.13
CA ILE A 21 -40.09 6.70 12.13
C ILE A 21 -39.18 5.73 12.89
N ILE A 22 -39.72 4.53 13.05
CA ILE A 22 -38.97 3.33 13.40
C ILE A 22 -38.16 2.98 12.15
N CYS A 23 -36.89 3.33 12.12
CA CYS A 23 -35.90 2.67 11.29
C CYS A 23 -34.84 2.08 12.21
N ALA A 24 -35.17 0.90 12.76
CA ALA A 24 -34.17 -0.04 13.23
C ALA A 24 -33.39 -0.55 12.02
N ILE A 25 -32.43 0.26 11.54
CA ILE A 25 -31.39 -0.22 10.64
C ILE A 25 -30.15 -0.31 11.51
N GLY A 26 -29.89 -1.51 11.99
CA GLY A 26 -28.63 -1.88 12.60
C GLY A 26 -27.50 -1.52 11.65
N SER A 27 -26.84 -0.40 11.92
CA SER A 27 -25.52 -0.17 11.36
C SER A 27 -24.57 -0.99 12.21
N LEU A 28 -24.32 -2.22 11.75
CA LEU A 28 -23.09 -2.92 12.07
C LEU A 28 -21.95 -1.93 11.80
N SER A 29 -21.39 -1.38 12.88
CA SER A 29 -20.07 -0.79 12.81
C SER A 29 -19.15 -1.93 12.38
N LEU A 30 -18.86 -2.00 11.08
CA LEU A 30 -17.67 -2.65 10.58
C LEU A 30 -16.53 -1.92 11.27
N SER A 31 -16.08 -2.47 12.40
CA SER A 31 -14.71 -2.30 12.84
C SER A 31 -13.87 -2.72 11.66
N GLY A 32 -13.45 -1.75 10.85
CA GLY A 32 -12.28 -1.92 10.01
C GLY A 32 -11.18 -2.25 10.99
N CYS A 33 -10.85 -3.54 11.11
CA CYS A 33 -9.57 -3.92 11.66
C CYS A 33 -8.58 -3.12 10.82
N ALA A 34 -7.99 -2.07 11.38
CA ALA A 34 -6.77 -1.49 10.84
C ALA A 34 -5.66 -2.53 11.07
N GLY A 35 -5.83 -3.69 10.44
CA GLY A 35 -4.83 -4.72 10.33
C GLY A 35 -3.77 -4.22 9.36
N THR A 36 -2.57 -4.74 9.53
CA THR A 36 -1.48 -4.49 8.61
C THR A 36 -1.91 -4.68 7.15
N PRO A 37 -1.51 -3.79 6.22
CA PRO A 37 -1.81 -3.92 4.80
C PRO A 37 -1.53 -5.34 4.30
N GLY A 38 -2.47 -5.93 3.55
CA GLY A 38 -2.24 -7.18 2.86
C GLY A 38 -1.27 -7.01 1.67
N PRO A 39 -0.88 -8.10 1.00
CA PRO A 39 0.13 -8.04 -0.07
C PRO A 39 -0.22 -7.06 -1.20
N GLU A 40 -1.47 -7.07 -1.66
CA GLU A 40 -1.95 -6.16 -2.70
C GLU A 40 -1.85 -4.69 -2.29
N GLU A 41 -2.28 -4.38 -1.07
CA GLU A 41 -2.26 -3.03 -0.53
C GLU A 41 -0.83 -2.55 -0.28
N THR A 42 0.06 -3.43 0.18
CA THR A 42 1.51 -3.15 0.27
C THR A 42 2.10 -2.77 -1.08
N ILE A 43 1.79 -3.53 -2.13
CA ILE A 43 2.25 -3.23 -3.50
C ILE A 43 1.72 -1.85 -3.94
N ARG A 44 0.42 -1.61 -3.79
CA ARG A 44 -0.23 -0.35 -4.20
C ARG A 44 0.38 0.84 -3.47
N ASN A 45 0.66 0.70 -2.18
CA ASN A 45 1.30 1.74 -1.37
C ASN A 45 2.74 2.00 -1.78
N LEU A 46 3.54 0.97 -2.03
CA LEU A 46 4.91 1.12 -2.54
C LEU A 46 4.92 1.90 -3.85
N TYR A 47 4.17 1.46 -4.86
CA TYR A 47 4.15 2.13 -6.17
C TYR A 47 3.58 3.54 -6.06
N GLY A 48 2.50 3.73 -5.29
CA GLY A 48 1.91 5.06 -5.13
C GLY A 48 2.83 6.05 -4.44
N TRP A 49 3.59 5.61 -3.44
CA TRP A 49 4.62 6.41 -2.81
C TRP A 49 5.79 6.69 -3.76
N TYR A 50 6.32 5.65 -4.42
CA TYR A 50 7.46 5.77 -5.34
C TYR A 50 7.20 6.75 -6.48
N VAL A 51 6.04 6.61 -7.14
CA VAL A 51 5.60 7.50 -8.22
C VAL A 51 5.42 8.94 -7.73
N ARG A 52 4.90 9.13 -6.50
CA ARG A 52 4.73 10.47 -5.92
C ARG A 52 6.05 11.18 -5.73
N GLU A 53 7.06 10.50 -5.17
CA GLU A 53 8.38 11.09 -4.98
C GLU A 53 9.04 11.48 -6.31
N LEU A 54 8.95 10.61 -7.32
CA LEU A 54 9.46 10.92 -8.67
C LEU A 54 8.77 12.17 -9.27
N LYS A 55 7.45 12.32 -9.11
CA LYS A 55 6.73 13.53 -9.52
C LYS A 55 7.19 14.80 -8.80
N ASN A 56 7.75 14.65 -7.60
CA ASN A 56 8.32 15.74 -6.82
C ASN A 56 9.80 15.98 -7.15
N ASN A 57 10.34 15.35 -8.21
CA ASN A 57 11.76 15.35 -8.58
C ASN A 57 12.69 14.81 -7.48
N VAL A 58 12.19 13.91 -6.64
CA VAL A 58 12.97 13.22 -5.61
C VAL A 58 13.20 11.80 -6.09
N ASN A 59 14.45 11.37 -6.20
CA ASN A 59 14.78 9.99 -6.54
C ASN A 59 14.75 9.12 -5.27
N PRO A 60 13.77 8.21 -5.11
CA PRO A 60 13.61 7.45 -3.86
C PRO A 60 14.81 6.54 -3.55
N LEU A 61 15.54 6.10 -4.58
CA LEU A 61 16.66 5.19 -4.43
C LEU A 61 17.91 5.84 -3.84
N THR A 62 18.03 7.16 -3.99
CA THR A 62 19.17 7.92 -3.48
C THR A 62 18.77 8.83 -2.32
N GLU A 63 17.58 9.41 -2.36
CA GLU A 63 17.16 10.48 -1.43
C GLU A 63 16.16 10.02 -0.36
N ARG A 64 15.41 8.95 -0.59
CA ARG A 64 14.38 8.43 0.35
C ARG A 64 14.61 6.97 0.74
N ARG A 65 15.88 6.62 0.96
CA ARG A 65 16.29 5.23 1.19
C ARG A 65 15.66 4.63 2.45
N THR A 66 15.54 5.43 3.51
CA THR A 66 14.97 5.00 4.79
C THR A 66 13.48 4.68 4.66
N GLU A 67 12.74 5.50 3.91
CA GLU A 67 11.34 5.29 3.62
C GLU A 67 11.14 4.11 2.68
N LEU A 68 11.99 3.96 1.65
CA LEU A 68 11.97 2.82 0.74
C LEU A 68 12.14 1.48 1.48
N LYS A 69 13.01 1.43 2.50
CA LYS A 69 13.20 0.24 3.36
C LYS A 69 11.92 -0.21 4.08
N GLN A 70 10.93 0.66 4.25
CA GLN A 70 9.68 0.28 4.91
C GLN A 70 8.84 -0.67 4.04
N PHE A 71 9.01 -0.59 2.72
CA PHE A 71 8.26 -1.39 1.76
C PHE A 71 9.00 -2.64 1.28
N LEU A 72 10.33 -2.67 1.44
CA LEU A 72 11.19 -3.71 0.91
C LEU A 72 11.73 -4.62 2.03
N SER A 73 11.94 -5.90 1.70
CA SER A 73 12.72 -6.79 2.57
C SER A 73 14.18 -6.33 2.61
N GLU A 74 14.90 -6.73 3.66
CA GLU A 74 16.34 -6.47 3.73
C GLU A 74 17.10 -7.12 2.55
N ARG A 75 16.64 -8.28 2.08
CA ARG A 75 17.22 -8.99 0.94
C ARG A 75 17.05 -8.18 -0.36
N MET A 76 15.83 -7.71 -0.64
CA MET A 76 15.55 -6.89 -1.81
C MET A 76 16.33 -5.59 -1.76
N PHE A 77 16.33 -4.92 -0.60
CA PHE A 77 17.06 -3.67 -0.43
C PHE A 77 18.58 -3.84 -0.67
N THR A 78 19.17 -4.93 -0.17
CA THR A 78 20.58 -5.28 -0.42
C THR A 78 20.83 -5.57 -1.90
N SER A 79 19.90 -6.25 -2.57
CA SER A 79 19.97 -6.50 -4.02
C SER A 79 20.04 -5.18 -4.81
N ILE A 80 19.20 -4.20 -4.46
CA ILE A 80 19.22 -2.86 -5.06
C ILE A 80 20.57 -2.18 -4.87
N ASP A 81 21.14 -2.24 -3.67
CA ASP A 81 22.46 -1.66 -3.38
C ASP A 81 23.56 -2.30 -4.22
N ASN A 82 23.58 -3.63 -4.31
CA ASN A 82 24.59 -4.36 -5.08
C ASN A 82 24.50 -4.06 -6.58
N LEU A 83 23.29 -3.93 -7.11
CA LEU A 83 23.07 -3.63 -8.52
C LEU A 83 23.48 -2.20 -8.88
N ARG A 84 23.28 -1.24 -7.97
CA ARG A 84 23.80 0.13 -8.14
C ARG A 84 25.34 0.16 -8.21
N LEU A 85 26.02 -0.76 -7.53
CA LEU A 85 27.47 -0.89 -7.54
C LEU A 85 27.99 -1.68 -8.74
N SER A 86 27.12 -2.42 -9.43
CA SER A 86 27.46 -3.23 -10.60
C SER A 86 27.36 -2.40 -11.89
N SER A 87 28.40 -2.45 -12.71
CA SER A 87 28.44 -1.80 -14.03
C SER A 87 27.47 -2.40 -15.06
N ASN A 88 26.84 -3.54 -14.74
CA ASN A 88 26.10 -4.34 -15.70
C ASN A 88 24.61 -3.99 -15.80
N GLY A 89 24.14 -3.00 -15.04
CA GLY A 89 22.73 -2.59 -15.07
C GLY A 89 21.78 -3.64 -14.48
N PHE A 90 20.60 -3.19 -14.12
CA PHE A 90 19.56 -4.00 -13.49
C PHE A 90 18.79 -4.78 -14.59
N ASP A 91 18.76 -6.12 -14.59
CA ASP A 91 18.04 -6.90 -15.64
C ASP A 91 16.52 -7.05 -15.43
N GLY A 92 16.00 -6.72 -14.24
CA GLY A 92 14.61 -7.04 -13.84
C GLY A 92 13.76 -5.97 -13.15
N SER A 93 13.95 -4.64 -13.30
CA SER A 93 13.17 -3.68 -12.50
C SER A 93 12.85 -2.36 -13.18
N ALA A 94 11.75 -2.34 -13.94
CA ALA A 94 11.03 -1.09 -14.14
C ALA A 94 10.43 -0.52 -12.85
N LEU A 95 10.45 -1.26 -11.72
CA LEU A 95 10.14 -0.70 -10.40
C LEU A 95 11.13 0.38 -9.94
N LEU A 96 12.34 0.40 -10.51
CA LEU A 96 13.48 1.09 -9.92
C LEU A 96 14.28 1.94 -10.91
N ASP A 97 14.00 1.92 -12.21
CA ASP A 97 14.65 2.87 -13.12
C ASP A 97 13.89 4.21 -13.08
N PRO A 98 14.44 5.26 -12.44
CA PRO A 98 13.77 6.56 -12.37
C PRO A 98 13.62 7.20 -13.75
N GLN A 99 14.42 6.78 -14.74
CA GLN A 99 14.38 7.28 -16.10
C GLN A 99 13.27 6.60 -16.93
N GLN A 100 12.84 5.39 -16.55
CA GLN A 100 11.74 4.67 -17.19
C GLN A 100 10.45 4.79 -16.39
N PHE A 101 10.19 5.98 -15.85
CA PHE A 101 9.00 6.28 -15.08
C PHE A 101 7.87 6.82 -15.97
N ASP A 102 6.63 6.41 -15.66
CA ASP A 102 5.43 7.05 -16.21
C ASP A 102 4.53 7.60 -15.10
N GLN A 103 4.11 8.86 -15.26
CA GLN A 103 3.23 9.55 -14.33
C GLN A 103 1.87 8.86 -14.11
N ASP A 104 1.40 8.08 -15.08
CA ASP A 104 0.11 7.38 -15.01
C ASP A 104 0.18 6.08 -14.19
N TRP A 105 1.36 5.57 -13.84
CA TRP A 105 1.49 4.30 -13.14
C TRP A 105 0.77 4.28 -11.78
N HIS A 106 0.72 5.41 -11.08
CA HIS A 106 -0.01 5.49 -9.80
C HIS A 106 -1.51 5.24 -9.96
N SER A 107 -2.13 5.71 -11.05
CA SER A 107 -3.57 5.59 -11.29
C SER A 107 -3.94 4.35 -12.12
N LYS A 108 -2.96 3.73 -12.79
CA LYS A 108 -3.16 2.58 -13.70
C LYS A 108 -2.33 1.37 -13.30
N ILE A 109 -2.33 1.05 -12.01
CA ILE A 109 -1.81 -0.21 -11.47
C ILE A 109 -2.95 -1.23 -11.38
N ALA A 110 -2.76 -2.39 -12.01
CA ALA A 110 -3.60 -3.56 -11.83
C ALA A 110 -2.79 -4.65 -11.11
N ILE A 111 -3.36 -5.22 -10.07
CA ILE A 111 -2.73 -6.28 -9.27
C ILE A 111 -3.67 -7.48 -9.36
N GLU A 112 -3.13 -8.61 -9.83
CA GLU A 112 -3.89 -9.80 -10.15
C GLU A 112 -3.17 -11.04 -9.63
N GLN A 113 -3.89 -12.16 -9.58
CA GLN A 113 -3.33 -13.48 -9.24
C GLN A 113 -2.57 -13.49 -7.91
N VAL A 114 -3.05 -12.73 -6.92
CA VAL A 114 -2.45 -12.69 -5.58
C VAL A 114 -2.60 -14.07 -4.93
N LYS A 115 -1.49 -14.75 -4.67
CA LYS A 115 -1.44 -16.05 -4.01
C LYS A 115 -0.69 -15.91 -2.70
N ILE A 116 -1.33 -16.25 -1.59
CA ILE A 116 -0.75 -16.16 -0.26
C ILE A 116 -0.50 -17.57 0.27
N HIS A 117 0.73 -17.85 0.68
CA HIS A 117 1.15 -19.12 1.25
C HIS A 117 1.92 -18.86 2.55
N GLY A 118 1.19 -18.86 3.67
CA GLY A 118 1.76 -18.59 4.99
C GLY A 118 2.36 -17.18 5.08
N GLY A 119 3.67 -17.10 5.28
CA GLY A 119 4.43 -15.85 5.36
C GLY A 119 4.95 -15.32 4.03
N ALA A 120 4.55 -15.91 2.89
CA ALA A 120 4.94 -15.46 1.56
C ALA A 120 3.72 -15.20 0.67
N ALA A 121 3.86 -14.29 -0.29
CA ALA A 121 2.86 -14.05 -1.30
C ALA A 121 3.49 -13.76 -2.66
N THR A 122 2.76 -14.05 -3.73
CA THR A 122 3.12 -13.63 -5.09
C THR A 122 1.94 -12.91 -5.72
N ALA A 123 2.22 -11.93 -6.56
CA ALA A 123 1.22 -11.18 -7.30
C ALA A 123 1.72 -10.84 -8.69
N ARG A 124 0.82 -10.82 -9.67
CA ARG A 124 1.09 -10.27 -11.00
C ARG A 124 0.70 -8.79 -11.00
N VAL A 125 1.65 -7.92 -11.27
CA VAL A 125 1.44 -6.47 -11.31
C VAL A 125 1.55 -5.99 -12.74
N THR A 126 0.55 -5.26 -13.19
CA THR A 126 0.56 -4.57 -14.48
C THR A 126 0.56 -3.07 -14.23
N LEU A 127 1.57 -2.37 -14.75
CA LEU A 127 1.62 -0.91 -14.79
C LEU A 127 1.35 -0.46 -16.22
N THR A 128 0.38 0.43 -16.42
CA THR A 128 0.09 0.99 -17.75
C THR A 128 0.48 2.46 -17.79
N GLY A 129 1.55 2.76 -18.50
CA GLY A 129 2.02 4.12 -18.78
C GLY A 129 1.58 4.59 -20.17
N ARG A 130 1.57 5.91 -20.37
CA ARG A 130 1.33 6.54 -21.68
C ARG A 130 2.58 6.55 -22.57
N LEU A 131 3.76 6.73 -21.97
CA LEU A 131 5.04 6.89 -22.66
C LEU A 131 5.74 5.55 -22.89
N ILE A 132 5.68 4.66 -21.90
CA ILE A 132 6.40 3.37 -21.85
C ILE A 132 5.47 2.16 -21.98
N GLY A 133 4.18 2.40 -22.23
CA GLY A 133 3.19 1.36 -22.47
C GLY A 133 2.91 0.49 -21.25
N LYS A 134 2.55 -0.77 -21.51
CA LYS A 134 2.21 -1.76 -20.48
C LYS A 134 3.47 -2.49 -20.03
N GLN A 135 3.71 -2.51 -18.73
CA GLN A 135 4.78 -3.27 -18.08
C GLN A 135 4.17 -4.30 -17.13
N ILE A 136 4.65 -5.54 -17.19
CA ILE A 136 4.11 -6.64 -16.40
C ILE A 136 5.22 -7.25 -15.54
N PHE A 137 4.93 -7.46 -14.27
CA PHE A 137 5.85 -7.99 -13.28
C PHE A 137 5.23 -9.11 -12.48
N ASN A 138 6.05 -10.07 -12.07
CA ASN A 138 5.76 -10.92 -10.94
C ASN A 138 6.44 -10.33 -9.71
N VAL A 139 5.66 -10.03 -8.68
CA VAL A 139 6.14 -9.46 -7.42
C VAL A 139 6.02 -10.52 -6.33
N GLY A 140 7.15 -10.83 -5.69
CA GLY A 140 7.23 -11.65 -4.50
C GLY A 140 7.19 -10.79 -3.24
N LEU A 141 6.45 -11.23 -2.24
CA LEU A 141 6.38 -10.60 -0.93
C LEU A 141 6.65 -11.62 0.17
N ILE A 142 7.25 -11.13 1.25
CA ILE A 142 7.41 -11.87 2.49
C ILE A 142 6.82 -11.08 3.65
N LYS A 143 6.43 -11.79 4.70
CA LYS A 143 5.92 -11.19 5.94
C LYS A 143 7.04 -11.16 6.98
N GLU A 144 7.63 -10.00 7.20
CA GLU A 144 8.63 -9.75 8.24
C GLU A 144 7.98 -9.03 9.42
N ASN A 145 8.10 -9.57 10.64
CA ASN A 145 7.55 -8.95 11.86
C ASN A 145 6.06 -8.58 11.75
N GLY A 146 5.28 -9.39 11.03
CA GLY A 146 3.86 -9.15 10.80
C GLY A 146 3.54 -8.15 9.67
N LEU A 147 4.54 -7.55 9.03
CA LEU A 147 4.44 -6.62 7.91
C LEU A 147 4.78 -7.28 6.59
N TRP A 148 3.91 -7.10 5.59
CA TRP A 148 4.22 -7.53 4.22
C TRP A 148 5.19 -6.55 3.58
N LYS A 149 6.23 -7.09 2.95
CA LYS A 149 7.27 -6.36 2.24
C LYS A 149 7.58 -7.03 0.92
N VAL A 150 7.92 -6.23 -0.08
CA VAL A 150 8.36 -6.72 -1.39
C VAL A 150 9.78 -7.28 -1.26
N ASP A 151 9.93 -8.54 -1.65
CA ASP A 151 11.18 -9.29 -1.58
C ASP A 151 11.82 -9.51 -2.95
N ASP A 152 11.00 -9.55 -4.01
CA ASP A 152 11.45 -9.87 -5.35
C ASP A 152 10.54 -9.23 -6.40
N VAL A 153 11.12 -8.81 -7.52
CA VAL A 153 10.40 -8.24 -8.66
C VAL A 153 11.06 -8.77 -9.92
N LYS A 154 10.27 -9.41 -10.77
CA LYS A 154 10.74 -9.97 -12.03
C LYS A 154 9.89 -9.46 -13.17
N ILE A 155 10.53 -8.91 -14.20
CA ILE A 155 9.86 -8.59 -15.45
C ILE A 155 9.34 -9.88 -16.06
N VAL A 156 8.10 -9.85 -16.51
CA VAL A 156 7.53 -10.92 -17.32
C VAL A 156 7.74 -10.51 -18.77
N ASP A 157 8.73 -11.12 -19.41
CA ASP A 157 8.93 -10.94 -20.85
C ASP A 157 7.73 -11.56 -21.59
N ASP A 158 7.06 -10.77 -22.43
CA ASP A 158 6.00 -11.23 -23.32
C ASP A 158 6.63 -11.90 -24.56
N SER A 159 7.56 -12.84 -24.34
CA SER A 159 8.04 -13.75 -25.39
C SER A 159 6.99 -14.84 -25.60
N GLY A 160 5.88 -14.46 -26.24
CA GLY A 160 4.90 -15.36 -26.83
C GLY A 160 5.23 -15.65 -28.29
#